data_AF-A0A024VGN5-F1
#
_entry.id   AF-A0A024VGN5-F1
#
_cell.length_a   1.000
_cell.length_b   1.000
_cell.length_c   1.000
_cell.angle_alpha   90.00
_cell.angle_beta   90.00
_cell.angle_gamma   90.00
#
_symmetry.space_group_name_H-M   'P 1'
#
loop_
_entity.id
_entity.type
_entity.pdbx_description
1 polymer ?
#
loop_
_entity_poly.entity_id
_entity_poly.type
_entity_poly.pdbx_seq_one_letter_code
_entity_poly.pdbx_strand_id
1 'polypeptide(L)'
;MQKLIRTKNGEGLGENEKNINLSIDENSGFFESIFKNIRKNEYFNAGVGIISVGALVTVVNRLNSCVYQTIKKNIFTSLEITINDNAYYWILEYIVKKGVISRHLSLKTQMTNEKNKKNVLFSFLPSVGNHLLFYDNHFIFVERSRDKNMISEVNRSMPFENIKLSTFIWSKYVFEKILNDAKVYIEKKEEGKTLVYKSFGPEWRPFGNPKNKRPINSVILPENLNEYIINDIQTFLNSSKWYIDKGIPYRRCYLLHGPPGCGKGKV
;
A
#
# COMPACT_ATOMS: atom_id res chain seq x y z
N MET A 1 -66.70 22.00 20.31
CA MET A 1 -68.08 22.47 20.07
C MET A 1 -68.22 22.86 18.61
N GLN A 2 -69.10 22.16 17.88
CA GLN A 2 -69.81 22.54 16.63
C GLN A 2 -68.96 23.07 15.45
N LYS A 3 -69.09 22.60 14.20
CA LYS A 3 -70.24 21.99 13.51
C LYS A 3 -69.74 21.31 12.22
N LEU A 4 -70.25 20.10 11.96
CA LEU A 4 -70.34 19.52 10.62
C LEU A 4 -71.28 20.36 9.77
N ILE A 5 -70.97 20.55 8.48
CA ILE A 5 -71.99 20.53 7.41
C ILE A 5 -71.47 19.69 6.24
N ARG A 6 -72.36 18.80 5.82
CA ARG A 6 -72.28 17.72 4.85
C ARG A 6 -72.98 18.16 3.56
N THR A 7 -72.81 17.36 2.51
CA THR A 7 -73.58 17.25 1.25
C THR A 7 -72.99 18.03 0.07
N LYS A 8 -72.94 17.50 -1.17
CA LYS A 8 -73.78 16.48 -1.80
C LYS A 8 -73.08 15.87 -3.04
N ASN A 9 -73.43 14.61 -3.32
CA ASN A 9 -73.05 13.79 -4.46
C ASN A 9 -73.47 14.39 -5.82
N GLY A 10 -72.75 13.98 -6.88
CA GLY A 10 -73.19 14.03 -8.27
C GLY A 10 -72.33 13.08 -9.10
N GLU A 11 -72.94 11.98 -9.55
CA GLU A 11 -72.34 10.86 -10.28
C GLU A 11 -72.05 11.20 -11.76
N GLY A 12 -71.03 10.55 -12.32
CA GLY A 12 -71.17 9.81 -13.56
C GLY A 12 -70.76 10.45 -14.90
N LEU A 13 -69.88 9.70 -15.58
CA LEU A 13 -69.70 9.53 -17.03
C LEU A 13 -68.61 10.34 -17.75
N GLY A 14 -67.68 9.57 -18.34
CA GLY A 14 -66.87 9.98 -19.48
C GLY A 14 -65.44 9.46 -19.42
N GLU A 15 -65.23 8.19 -19.77
CA GLU A 15 -63.93 7.75 -20.27
C GLU A 15 -63.50 8.67 -21.41
N ASN A 16 -62.30 9.21 -21.33
CA ASN A 16 -61.53 9.64 -22.49
C ASN A 16 -60.05 9.65 -22.09
N GLU A 17 -59.34 8.61 -22.50
CA GLU A 17 -57.89 8.61 -22.64
C GLU A 17 -57.47 9.82 -23.48
N LYS A 18 -56.88 10.83 -22.84
CA LYS A 18 -56.09 11.86 -23.50
C LYS A 18 -54.83 12.13 -22.69
N ASN A 19 -53.74 11.54 -23.18
CA ASN A 19 -52.37 12.05 -23.18
C ASN A 19 -52.00 13.02 -22.04
N ILE A 20 -51.32 12.46 -21.05
CA ILE A 20 -50.49 13.21 -20.12
C ILE A 20 -49.25 13.71 -20.88
N ASN A 21 -49.38 14.84 -21.58
CA ASN A 21 -48.23 15.67 -21.93
C ASN A 21 -48.08 16.70 -20.81
N LEU A 22 -47.25 16.35 -19.81
CA LEU A 22 -46.80 17.28 -18.78
C LEU A 22 -46.08 18.46 -19.46
N SER A 23 -46.60 19.64 -19.18
CA SER A 23 -46.06 20.96 -19.49
C SER A 23 -44.57 21.10 -19.16
N ILE A 24 -43.73 21.30 -20.18
CA ILE A 24 -42.33 21.71 -20.05
C ILE A 24 -42.10 23.17 -20.54
N ASP A 25 -43.11 23.85 -21.08
CA ASP A 25 -42.91 25.11 -21.82
C ASP A 25 -43.12 26.43 -21.06
N GLU A 26 -43.19 26.45 -19.72
CA GLU A 26 -43.32 27.72 -18.97
C GLU A 26 -41.97 28.39 -18.63
N ASN A 27 -40.87 27.64 -18.55
CA ASN A 27 -39.58 28.20 -18.14
C ASN A 27 -38.90 29.02 -19.26
N SER A 28 -39.07 28.65 -20.52
CA SER A 28 -38.46 29.36 -21.66
C SER A 28 -38.96 30.79 -21.78
N GLY A 29 -40.27 31.02 -21.62
CA GLY A 29 -40.90 32.33 -21.75
C GLY A 29 -40.54 33.32 -20.63
N PHE A 30 -40.29 32.84 -19.40
CA PHE A 30 -39.88 33.69 -18.28
C PHE A 30 -38.45 34.22 -18.46
N PHE A 31 -37.51 33.34 -18.82
CA PHE A 31 -36.12 33.75 -19.10
C PHE A 31 -36.05 34.68 -20.31
N GLU A 32 -36.83 34.42 -21.35
CA GLU A 32 -36.86 35.23 -22.57
C GLU A 32 -37.49 36.61 -22.34
N SER A 33 -38.54 36.70 -21.52
CA SER A 33 -39.17 37.96 -21.09
C SER A 33 -38.24 38.82 -20.23
N ILE A 34 -37.51 38.18 -19.29
CA ILE A 34 -36.48 38.84 -18.49
C ILE A 34 -35.35 39.33 -19.40
N PHE A 35 -34.83 38.50 -20.31
CA PHE A 35 -33.79 38.90 -21.26
C PHE A 35 -34.23 40.09 -22.14
N LYS A 36 -35.49 40.09 -22.58
CA LYS A 36 -36.06 41.12 -23.46
C LYS A 36 -36.29 42.46 -22.74
N ASN A 37 -36.65 42.44 -21.46
CA ASN A 37 -36.81 43.66 -20.64
C ASN A 37 -35.48 44.22 -20.14
N ILE A 38 -34.50 43.36 -19.88
CA ILE A 38 -33.12 43.69 -19.51
C ILE A 38 -32.39 44.41 -20.64
N ARG A 39 -32.56 43.95 -21.88
CA ARG A 39 -31.88 44.51 -23.07
C ARG A 39 -32.34 45.92 -23.45
N LYS A 40 -33.47 46.39 -22.90
CA LYS A 40 -34.03 47.73 -23.17
C LYS A 40 -33.33 48.87 -22.39
N ASN A 41 -32.47 48.57 -21.42
CA ASN A 41 -31.77 49.59 -20.63
C ASN A 41 -30.24 49.43 -20.74
N GLU A 42 -29.57 50.43 -21.30
CA GLU A 42 -28.11 50.42 -21.51
C GLU A 42 -27.31 50.26 -20.22
N TYR A 43 -27.75 50.87 -19.11
CA TYR A 43 -27.09 50.73 -17.81
C TYR A 43 -27.23 49.32 -17.21
N PHE A 44 -28.30 48.61 -17.56
CA PHE A 44 -28.56 47.26 -17.06
C PHE A 44 -27.82 46.19 -17.88
N ASN A 45 -27.51 46.46 -19.16
CA ASN A 45 -26.66 45.61 -19.99
C ASN A 45 -25.26 45.42 -19.40
N ALA A 46 -24.69 46.46 -18.77
CA ALA A 46 -23.39 46.37 -18.09
C ALA A 46 -23.43 45.46 -16.85
N GLY A 47 -24.50 45.53 -16.04
CA GLY A 47 -24.67 44.69 -14.86
C GLY A 47 -24.86 43.21 -15.18
N VAL A 48 -25.63 42.89 -16.22
CA VAL A 48 -25.80 41.51 -16.70
C VAL A 48 -24.53 40.95 -17.31
N GLY A 49 -23.72 41.79 -17.97
CA GLY A 49 -22.39 41.41 -18.46
C GLY A 49 -21.49 40.91 -17.32
N ILE A 50 -21.41 41.64 -16.21
CA ILE A 50 -20.55 41.26 -15.07
C ILE A 50 -21.05 39.97 -14.40
N ILE A 51 -22.36 39.86 -14.19
CA ILE A 51 -22.96 38.66 -13.56
C ILE A 51 -22.79 37.43 -14.44
N SER A 52 -22.99 37.55 -15.76
CA SER A 52 -22.82 36.43 -16.70
C SER A 52 -21.37 35.99 -16.81
N VAL A 53 -20.42 36.93 -16.85
CA VAL A 53 -18.98 36.62 -16.81
C VAL A 53 -18.61 35.94 -15.48
N GLY A 54 -19.12 36.43 -14.35
CA GLY A 54 -18.92 35.80 -13.04
C GLY A 54 -19.49 34.37 -12.98
N ALA A 55 -20.68 34.16 -13.52
CA ALA A 55 -21.31 32.84 -13.62
C ALA A 55 -20.49 31.88 -14.51
N LEU A 56 -19.96 32.38 -15.64
CA LEU A 56 -19.08 31.60 -16.51
C LEU A 56 -17.77 31.21 -15.83
N VAL A 57 -17.10 32.15 -15.16
CA VAL A 57 -15.84 31.88 -14.45
C VAL A 57 -16.05 30.86 -13.34
N THR A 58 -17.15 30.94 -12.60
CA THR A 58 -17.45 29.97 -11.54
C THR A 58 -17.75 28.57 -12.09
N VAL A 59 -18.48 28.46 -13.21
CA VAL A 59 -18.70 27.18 -13.90
C VAL A 59 -17.38 26.59 -14.40
N VAL A 60 -16.52 27.38 -15.03
CA VAL A 60 -15.21 26.92 -15.53
C VAL A 60 -14.33 26.41 -14.40
N ASN A 61 -14.23 27.14 -13.28
CA ASN A 61 -13.44 26.71 -12.13
C ASN A 61 -13.97 25.42 -11.50
N ARG A 62 -15.31 25.26 -11.49
CA ARG A 62 -15.95 24.03 -11.01
C ARG A 62 -15.69 22.84 -11.93
N LEU A 63 -15.77 23.04 -13.25
CA LEU A 63 -15.44 22.03 -14.24
C LEU A 63 -13.96 21.62 -14.15
N ASN A 64 -13.04 22.58 -14.03
CA ASN A 64 -11.61 22.30 -13.88
C ASN A 64 -11.32 21.43 -12.65
N SER A 65 -11.98 21.72 -11.53
CA SER A 65 -11.86 20.92 -10.30
C SER A 65 -12.41 19.49 -10.49
N CYS A 66 -13.54 19.33 -11.18
CA CYS A 66 -14.14 18.04 -11.47
C CYS A 66 -13.29 17.20 -12.43
N VAL A 67 -12.78 17.83 -13.49
CA VAL A 67 -11.87 17.22 -14.47
C VAL A 67 -10.59 16.77 -13.78
N TYR A 68 -9.99 17.62 -12.95
CA TYR A 68 -8.80 17.27 -12.16
C TYR A 68 -9.03 16.05 -11.26
N GLN A 69 -10.16 16.00 -10.55
CA GLN A 69 -10.50 14.86 -9.69
C GLN A 69 -10.75 13.57 -10.48
N THR A 70 -11.43 13.68 -11.63
CA THR A 70 -11.71 12.53 -12.51
C THR A 70 -10.44 11.98 -13.13
N ILE A 71 -9.56 12.85 -13.62
CA ILE A 71 -8.24 12.50 -14.14
C ILE A 71 -7.41 11.79 -13.06
N LYS A 72 -7.35 12.36 -11.84
CA LYS A 72 -6.60 11.77 -10.73
C LYS A 72 -7.12 10.38 -10.35
N LYS A 73 -8.44 10.16 -10.39
CA LYS A 73 -9.07 8.87 -10.05
C LYS A 73 -8.92 7.81 -11.14
N ASN A 74 -9.01 8.20 -12.41
CA ASN A 74 -9.11 7.23 -13.51
C ASN A 74 -7.78 6.91 -14.20
N ILE A 75 -6.79 7.80 -14.14
CA ILE A 75 -5.51 7.62 -14.85
C ILE A 75 -4.48 6.85 -14.00
N PHE A 76 -4.54 6.97 -12.67
CA PHE A 76 -3.55 6.41 -11.77
C PHE A 76 -4.09 5.19 -11.03
N THR A 77 -3.29 4.13 -11.00
CA THR A 77 -3.49 3.01 -10.08
C THR A 77 -2.54 3.18 -8.91
N SER A 78 -3.03 2.92 -7.70
CA SER A 78 -2.25 2.99 -6.48
C SER A 78 -2.14 1.63 -5.80
N LEU A 79 -0.97 1.30 -5.28
CA LEU A 79 -0.74 0.19 -4.36
C LEU A 79 -0.40 0.75 -2.98
N GLU A 80 -1.13 0.34 -1.96
CA GLU A 80 -0.92 0.76 -0.56
C GLU A 80 -0.30 -0.38 0.24
N ILE A 81 0.73 -0.06 1.00
CA ILE A 81 1.54 -1.03 1.75
C ILE A 81 1.71 -0.49 3.17
N THR A 82 1.09 -1.19 4.10
CA THR A 82 1.05 -0.79 5.51
C THR A 82 2.29 -1.27 6.26
N ILE A 83 2.64 -0.59 7.36
CA ILE A 83 3.76 -0.98 8.24
C ILE A 83 3.61 -2.39 8.85
N ASN A 84 2.39 -2.94 8.89
CA ASN A 84 2.14 -4.29 9.39
C ASN A 84 2.56 -5.37 8.37
N ASP A 85 2.75 -5.01 7.10
CA ASP A 85 3.25 -5.93 6.08
C ASP A 85 4.78 -6.02 6.12
N ASN A 86 5.33 -7.24 6.02
CA ASN A 86 6.76 -7.48 5.94
C ASN A 86 7.41 -6.77 4.73
N ALA A 87 6.67 -6.64 3.62
CA ALA A 87 7.16 -6.01 2.40
C ALA A 87 7.41 -4.50 2.53
N TYR A 88 6.85 -3.84 3.56
CA TYR A 88 7.01 -2.41 3.80
C TYR A 88 8.48 -1.99 3.83
N TYR A 89 9.29 -2.65 4.66
CA TYR A 89 10.70 -2.32 4.81
C TYR A 89 11.53 -2.73 3.60
N TRP A 90 11.16 -3.83 2.92
CA TRP A 90 11.87 -4.31 1.73
C TRP A 90 11.82 -3.27 0.61
N ILE A 91 10.62 -2.74 0.36
CA ILE A 91 10.40 -1.74 -0.68
C ILE A 91 11.06 -0.42 -0.30
N LEU A 92 10.91 0.02 0.95
CA LEU A 92 11.50 1.28 1.40
C LEU A 92 13.02 1.30 1.22
N GLU A 93 13.72 0.20 1.57
CA GLU A 93 15.15 0.06 1.33
C GLU A 93 15.49 -0.09 -0.16
N TYR A 94 14.68 -0.81 -0.93
CA TYR A 94 14.91 -1.03 -2.36
C TYR A 94 14.78 0.26 -3.19
N ILE A 95 13.77 1.09 -2.90
CA ILE A 95 13.52 2.37 -3.56
C ILE A 95 14.69 3.35 -3.34
N VAL A 96 15.29 3.35 -2.13
CA VAL A 96 16.52 4.11 -1.86
C VAL A 96 17.67 3.61 -2.72
N LYS A 97 17.89 2.29 -2.77
CA LYS A 97 18.94 1.69 -3.59
C LYS A 97 18.76 1.97 -5.08
N LYS A 98 17.53 2.09 -5.57
CA LYS A 98 17.25 2.44 -6.97
C LYS A 98 17.44 3.92 -7.30
N GLY A 99 17.60 4.79 -6.31
CA GLY A 99 17.81 6.22 -6.52
C GLY A 99 16.51 7.00 -6.62
N VAL A 100 15.67 6.90 -5.59
CA VAL A 100 14.48 7.75 -5.46
C VAL A 100 14.87 9.23 -5.35
N ILE A 101 14.13 10.07 -6.06
CA ILE A 101 14.24 11.51 -6.00
C ILE A 101 13.39 11.97 -4.81
N SER A 102 14.06 12.21 -3.68
CA SER A 102 13.45 12.63 -2.43
C SER A 102 14.03 13.96 -1.98
N ARG A 103 13.16 14.91 -1.58
CA ARG A 103 13.59 16.19 -0.99
C ARG A 103 13.74 16.12 0.53
N HIS A 104 12.98 15.25 1.18
CA HIS A 104 12.95 15.13 2.63
C HIS A 104 13.41 13.73 3.02
N LEU A 105 14.48 13.66 3.81
CA LEU A 105 15.07 12.40 4.26
C LEU A 105 14.79 12.16 5.75
N SER A 106 14.67 10.89 6.12
CA SER A 106 14.56 10.38 7.47
C SER A 106 15.76 9.48 7.77
N LEU A 107 16.18 9.44 9.03
CA LEU A 107 17.33 8.67 9.47
C LEU A 107 16.88 7.37 10.13
N LYS A 108 17.41 6.24 9.67
CA LYS A 108 17.35 4.95 10.36
C LYS A 108 18.73 4.68 10.95
N THR A 109 18.81 4.70 12.27
CA THR A 109 20.05 4.41 13.01
C THR A 109 20.00 2.98 13.52
N GLN A 110 20.87 2.12 13.00
CA GLN A 110 21.06 0.78 13.53
C GLN A 110 22.29 0.78 14.43
N MET A 111 22.07 0.58 15.72
CA MET A 111 23.14 0.47 16.70
C MET A 111 23.40 -1.00 16.99
N THR A 112 24.65 -1.44 16.79
CA THR A 112 25.09 -2.76 17.20
C THR A 112 26.14 -2.60 18.30
N ASN A 113 25.84 -3.17 19.47
CA ASN A 113 26.77 -3.21 20.59
C ASN A 113 27.58 -4.49 20.50
N GLU A 114 28.79 -4.41 19.95
CA GLU A 114 29.75 -5.52 19.97
C GLU A 114 30.92 -5.15 20.86
N LYS A 115 31.18 -5.96 21.91
CA LYS A 115 32.38 -5.89 22.77
C LYS A 115 32.75 -4.46 23.23
N ASN A 116 31.81 -3.74 23.85
CA ASN A 116 31.98 -2.34 24.31
C ASN A 116 32.28 -1.29 23.23
N LYS A 117 32.25 -1.66 21.94
CA LYS A 117 32.29 -0.72 20.82
C LYS A 117 30.88 -0.54 20.26
N LYS A 118 30.42 0.72 20.24
CA LYS A 118 29.15 1.08 19.61
C LYS A 118 29.40 1.24 18.11
N ASN A 119 29.01 0.25 17.32
CA ASN A 119 28.99 0.39 15.87
C ASN A 119 27.64 0.99 15.48
N VAL A 120 27.67 2.14 14.84
CA VAL A 120 26.47 2.88 14.45
C VAL A 120 26.42 2.95 12.93
N LEU A 121 25.37 2.37 12.36
CA LEU A 121 25.09 2.44 10.92
C LEU A 121 23.95 3.41 10.67
N PHE A 122 24.21 4.43 9.86
CA PHE A 122 23.23 5.41 9.43
C PHE A 122 22.71 5.04 8.05
N SER A 123 21.40 4.84 7.93
CA SER A 123 20.72 4.62 6.65
C SER A 123 19.72 5.74 6.41
N PHE A 124 19.82 6.41 5.28
CA PHE A 124 18.88 7.45 4.87
C PHE A 124 17.69 6.83 4.15
N LEU A 125 16.47 7.19 4.56
CA LEU A 125 15.21 6.72 3.98
C LEU A 125 14.34 7.93 3.59
N PRO A 126 13.46 7.83 2.59
CA PRO A 126 12.53 8.91 2.25
C PRO A 126 11.66 9.25 3.46
N SER A 127 11.57 10.52 3.83
CA SER A 127 10.72 10.98 4.93
C SER A 127 9.23 10.87 4.57
N VAL A 128 8.35 11.22 5.52
CA VAL A 128 6.93 11.40 5.22
C VAL A 128 6.74 12.49 4.16
N GLY A 129 5.87 12.23 3.18
CA GLY A 129 5.62 13.11 2.04
C GLY A 129 5.72 12.40 0.69
N ASN A 130 5.84 13.21 -0.36
CA ASN A 130 5.81 12.76 -1.76
C ASN A 130 7.22 12.70 -2.36
N HIS A 131 7.49 11.61 -3.06
CA HIS A 131 8.76 11.33 -3.72
C HIS A 131 8.51 10.78 -5.12
N LEU A 132 9.52 10.85 -5.99
CA LEU A 132 9.43 10.35 -7.35
C LEU A 132 10.49 9.27 -7.57
N LEU A 133 10.08 8.13 -8.10
CA LEU A 133 10.96 7.06 -8.51
C LEU A 133 10.81 6.84 -10.01
N PHE A 134 11.94 6.83 -10.71
CA PHE A 134 11.99 6.38 -12.10
C PHE A 134 12.43 4.91 -12.12
N TYR A 135 11.56 4.02 -12.56
CA TYR A 135 11.80 2.58 -12.54
C TYR A 135 11.30 1.96 -13.85
N ASP A 136 12.20 1.28 -14.55
CA ASP A 136 11.88 0.53 -15.78
C ASP A 136 11.13 1.36 -16.82
N ASN A 137 11.60 2.60 -17.07
CA ASN A 137 10.98 3.58 -17.96
C ASN A 137 9.61 4.11 -17.52
N HIS A 138 9.21 3.89 -16.27
CA HIS A 138 7.97 4.38 -15.70
C HIS A 138 8.21 5.32 -14.52
N PHE A 139 7.39 6.36 -14.43
CA PHE A 139 7.32 7.21 -13.25
C PHE A 139 6.40 6.56 -12.21
N ILE A 140 6.95 6.38 -11.01
CA ILE A 140 6.22 5.91 -9.84
C ILE A 140 6.25 7.03 -8.80
N PHE A 141 5.07 7.51 -8.44
CA PHE A 141 4.90 8.47 -7.36
C PHE A 141 4.84 7.68 -6.05
N VAL A 142 5.74 7.99 -5.13
CA VAL A 142 5.87 7.33 -3.84
C VAL A 142 5.43 8.31 -2.77
N GLU A 143 4.28 8.06 -2.15
CA GLU A 143 3.77 8.85 -1.05
C GLU A 143 3.92 8.05 0.25
N ARG A 144 4.62 8.60 1.23
CA ARG A 144 4.73 8.02 2.58
C ARG A 144 3.91 8.86 3.54
N SER A 145 2.85 8.28 4.09
CA SER A 145 1.98 8.95 5.07
C SER A 145 2.10 8.30 6.45
N ARG A 146 1.78 9.08 7.48
CA ARG A 146 1.75 8.64 8.86
C ARG A 146 0.44 9.10 9.49
N ASP A 147 -0.32 8.14 10.02
CA ASP A 147 -1.55 8.43 10.74
C ASP A 147 -1.24 8.67 12.21
N LYS A 148 -1.63 9.85 12.71
CA LYS A 148 -1.37 10.27 14.10
C LYS A 148 -2.30 9.59 15.11
N ASN A 149 -3.44 9.09 14.65
CA ASN A 149 -4.51 8.57 15.50
C ASN A 149 -4.53 7.04 15.59
N MET A 150 -3.78 6.35 14.71
CA MET A 150 -3.68 4.90 14.70
C MET A 150 -2.29 4.47 15.15
N ILE A 151 -2.26 3.54 16.08
CA ILE A 151 -1.04 2.96 16.63
C ILE A 151 -0.84 1.61 15.95
N SER A 152 0.41 1.28 15.58
CA SER A 152 0.68 -0.03 14.97
C SER A 152 0.37 -1.16 15.94
N GLU A 153 -0.26 -2.22 15.45
CA GLU A 153 -0.68 -3.39 16.25
C GLU A 153 0.56 -4.16 16.78
N VAL A 154 1.62 -4.18 15.98
CA VAL A 154 2.88 -4.87 16.28
C VAL A 154 3.69 -4.14 17.36
N ASN A 155 3.69 -2.79 17.37
CA ASN A 155 4.42 -1.98 18.34
C ASN A 155 3.62 -0.76 18.75
N ARG A 156 3.06 -0.77 19.97
CA ARG A 156 2.22 0.33 20.49
C ARG A 156 2.92 1.69 20.62
N SER A 157 4.23 1.72 20.43
CA SER A 157 5.05 2.94 20.50
C SER A 157 5.36 3.53 19.12
N MET A 158 4.97 2.88 18.02
CA MET A 158 5.19 3.39 16.66
C MET A 158 3.86 3.83 16.03
N PRO A 159 3.83 5.05 15.45
CA PRO A 159 2.66 5.52 14.71
C PRO A 159 2.46 4.66 13.47
N PHE A 160 1.20 4.50 13.04
CA PHE A 160 0.90 3.76 11.83
C PHE A 160 1.43 4.50 10.60
N GLU A 161 2.17 3.79 9.74
CA GLU A 161 2.73 4.34 8.51
C GLU A 161 2.25 3.53 7.31
N ASN A 162 2.09 4.22 6.19
CA ASN A 162 1.67 3.65 4.91
C ASN A 162 2.57 4.21 3.79
N ILE A 163 2.93 3.34 2.84
CA ILE A 163 3.55 3.73 1.59
C ILE A 163 2.57 3.46 0.45
N LYS A 164 2.27 4.50 -0.31
CA LYS A 164 1.42 4.48 -1.49
C LYS A 164 2.27 4.67 -2.73
N LEU A 165 2.31 3.64 -3.57
CA LEU A 165 2.97 3.67 -4.88
C LEU A 165 1.90 3.92 -5.94
N SER A 166 2.03 5.01 -6.70
CA SER A 166 1.08 5.34 -7.77
C SER A 166 1.78 5.37 -9.11
N THR A 167 1.19 4.72 -10.12
CA THR A 167 1.67 4.74 -11.50
C THR A 167 0.48 4.82 -12.46
N PHE A 168 0.74 5.03 -13.74
CA PHE A 168 -0.30 5.04 -14.77
C PHE A 168 -0.99 3.67 -14.85
N ILE A 169 -2.30 3.66 -15.11
CA ILE A 169 -3.10 2.43 -15.06
C ILE A 169 -2.65 1.34 -16.04
N TRP A 170 -2.00 1.72 -17.13
CA TRP A 170 -1.46 0.84 -18.17
C TRP A 170 -0.19 0.11 -17.73
N SER A 171 0.45 0.59 -16.66
CA SER A 171 1.72 0.10 -16.14
C SER A 171 1.56 -0.61 -14.80
N LYS A 172 0.36 -1.14 -14.49
CA LYS A 172 0.07 -1.85 -13.23
C LYS A 172 1.04 -3.01 -12.96
N TYR A 173 1.52 -3.70 -14.00
CA TYR A 173 2.48 -4.81 -13.89
C TYR A 173 3.81 -4.40 -13.22
N VAL A 174 4.14 -3.10 -13.24
CA VAL A 174 5.35 -2.57 -12.61
C VAL A 174 5.35 -2.79 -11.10
N PHE A 175 4.18 -2.83 -10.45
CA PHE A 175 4.06 -3.11 -9.02
C PHE A 175 4.55 -4.53 -8.66
N GLU A 176 4.18 -5.53 -9.44
CA GLU A 176 4.65 -6.90 -9.19
C GLU A 176 6.16 -7.01 -9.43
N LYS A 177 6.65 -6.36 -10.49
CA LYS A 177 8.07 -6.35 -10.83
C LYS A 177 8.92 -5.69 -9.74
N ILE A 178 8.51 -4.53 -9.23
CA ILE A 178 9.25 -3.82 -8.16
C ILE A 178 9.25 -4.61 -6.85
N LEU A 179 8.15 -5.31 -6.53
CA LEU A 179 8.04 -6.18 -5.35
C LEU A 179 8.97 -7.39 -5.45
N ASN A 180 8.96 -8.08 -6.60
CA ASN A 180 9.84 -9.22 -6.85
C ASN A 180 11.31 -8.82 -6.83
N ASP A 181 11.66 -7.69 -7.44
CA ASP A 181 13.03 -7.18 -7.39
C ASP A 181 13.45 -6.80 -5.96
N ALA A 182 12.56 -6.17 -5.18
CA ALA A 182 12.83 -5.81 -3.79
C ALA A 182 13.07 -7.07 -2.95
N LYS A 183 12.27 -8.12 -3.16
CA LYS A 183 12.49 -9.44 -2.54
C LYS A 183 13.87 -9.99 -2.90
N VAL A 184 14.22 -10.07 -4.19
CA VAL A 184 15.53 -10.57 -4.64
C VAL A 184 16.68 -9.72 -4.06
N TYR A 185 16.49 -8.42 -3.92
CA TYR A 185 17.49 -7.53 -3.31
C TYR A 185 17.71 -7.84 -1.83
N ILE A 186 16.63 -8.04 -1.06
CA ILE A 186 16.73 -8.41 0.35
C ILE A 186 17.32 -9.80 0.52
N GLU A 187 16.89 -10.78 -0.29
CA GLU A 187 17.45 -12.13 -0.30
C GLU A 187 18.97 -12.10 -0.54
N LYS A 188 19.45 -11.29 -1.50
CA LYS A 188 20.90 -11.09 -1.74
C LYS A 188 21.62 -10.39 -0.58
N LYS A 189 20.96 -9.45 0.10
CA LYS A 189 21.53 -8.74 1.27
C LYS A 189 21.63 -9.65 2.51
N GLU A 190 20.70 -10.59 2.62
CA GLU A 190 20.66 -11.62 3.65
C GLU A 190 21.40 -12.90 3.25
N GLU A 191 21.80 -13.01 1.98
CA GLU A 191 22.54 -14.16 1.47
C GLU A 191 23.81 -14.39 2.29
N GLY A 192 24.01 -15.65 2.65
CA GLY A 192 25.13 -16.04 3.50
C GLY A 192 25.00 -15.54 4.94
N LYS A 193 23.82 -15.15 5.42
CA LYS A 193 23.55 -14.91 6.85
C LYS A 193 22.52 -15.89 7.39
N THR A 194 22.70 -16.29 8.65
CA THR A 194 21.81 -17.14 9.41
C THR A 194 21.08 -16.30 10.44
N LEU A 195 19.76 -16.24 10.31
CA LEU A 195 18.85 -15.65 11.30
C LEU A 195 18.70 -16.62 12.47
N VAL A 196 18.91 -16.14 13.69
CA VAL A 196 18.67 -16.91 14.91
C VAL A 196 17.36 -16.44 15.50
N TYR A 197 16.44 -17.36 15.78
CA TYR A 197 15.19 -17.06 16.47
C TYR A 197 15.28 -17.50 17.93
N LYS A 198 14.67 -16.73 18.82
CA LYS A 198 14.51 -17.08 20.24
C LYS A 198 13.03 -17.01 20.60
N SER A 199 12.60 -17.91 21.48
CA SER A 199 11.26 -17.83 22.04
C SER A 199 11.13 -16.61 22.95
N PHE A 200 10.06 -15.86 22.76
CA PHE A 200 9.67 -14.74 23.59
C PHE A 200 8.21 -14.94 23.99
N GLY A 201 8.00 -15.64 25.11
CA GLY A 201 6.68 -16.13 25.49
C GLY A 201 6.17 -17.16 24.47
N PRO A 202 4.96 -16.97 23.88
CA PRO A 202 4.39 -17.89 22.90
C PRO A 202 4.91 -17.69 21.46
N GLU A 203 5.71 -16.64 21.20
CA GLU A 203 6.13 -16.26 19.85
C GLU A 203 7.63 -16.49 19.61
N TRP A 204 8.00 -16.78 18.36
CA TRP A 204 9.39 -16.79 17.91
C TRP A 204 9.77 -15.43 17.35
N ARG A 205 10.81 -14.79 17.89
CA ARG A 205 11.30 -13.50 17.42
C ARG A 205 12.76 -13.60 16.98
N PRO A 206 13.18 -12.88 15.91
CA PRO A 206 14.59 -12.78 15.55
C PRO A 206 15.42 -12.26 16.73
N PHE A 207 16.55 -12.88 16.99
CA PHE A 207 17.43 -12.58 18.10
C PHE A 207 18.82 -12.18 17.61
N GLY A 208 19.19 -10.92 17.90
CA GLY A 208 20.45 -10.34 17.48
C GLY A 208 20.49 -10.03 15.99
N ASN A 209 21.69 -9.68 15.50
CA ASN A 209 21.90 -9.45 14.08
C ASN A 209 22.07 -10.78 13.32
N PRO A 210 21.65 -10.85 12.05
CA PRO A 210 21.93 -12.01 11.21
C PRO A 210 23.44 -12.30 11.18
N LYS A 211 23.83 -13.54 11.49
CA LYS A 211 25.25 -13.93 11.59
C LYS A 211 25.73 -14.47 10.26
N ASN A 212 26.97 -14.21 9.86
CA ASN A 212 27.52 -14.83 8.66
C ASN A 212 27.47 -16.36 8.76
N LYS A 213 27.06 -17.02 7.67
CA LYS A 213 27.00 -18.46 7.54
C LYS A 213 28.42 -19.00 7.71
N ARG A 214 28.58 -19.90 8.68
CA ARG A 214 29.85 -20.57 8.91
C ARG A 214 30.09 -21.54 7.74
N PRO A 215 31.26 -21.51 7.08
CA PRO A 215 31.59 -22.53 6.09
C PRO A 215 31.68 -23.89 6.78
N ILE A 216 31.08 -24.92 6.17
CA ILE A 216 30.99 -26.26 6.76
C ILE A 216 32.36 -26.85 7.05
N ASN A 217 33.33 -26.59 6.16
CA ASN A 217 34.72 -27.03 6.29
C ASN A 217 35.47 -26.41 7.49
N SER A 218 34.92 -25.39 8.16
CA SER A 218 35.53 -24.84 9.38
C SER A 218 35.26 -25.69 10.63
N VAL A 219 34.38 -26.68 10.54
CA VAL A 219 34.10 -27.62 11.62
C VAL A 219 34.81 -28.92 11.30
N ILE A 220 35.86 -29.22 12.06
CA ILE A 220 36.64 -30.44 11.89
C ILE A 220 35.92 -31.56 12.65
N LEU A 221 35.39 -32.52 11.90
CA LEU A 221 34.72 -33.73 12.40
C LEU A 221 35.54 -34.96 12.01
N PRO A 222 35.29 -36.12 12.63
CA PRO A 222 35.84 -37.40 12.16
C PRO A 222 35.59 -37.60 10.66
N GLU A 223 36.51 -38.32 10.02
CA GLU A 223 36.42 -38.61 8.58
C GLU A 223 35.06 -39.20 8.21
N ASN A 224 34.52 -38.76 7.06
CA ASN A 224 33.23 -39.17 6.49
C ASN A 224 31.97 -38.82 7.30
N LEU A 225 32.08 -38.34 8.54
CA LEU A 225 30.89 -38.00 9.35
C LEU A 225 30.12 -36.80 8.77
N ASN A 226 30.85 -35.78 8.32
CA ASN A 226 30.25 -34.60 7.72
C ASN A 226 29.47 -34.94 6.44
N GLU A 227 30.10 -35.69 5.53
CA GLU A 227 29.49 -36.11 4.27
C GLU A 227 28.25 -36.99 4.50
N TYR A 228 28.33 -37.91 5.47
CA TYR A 228 27.20 -38.75 5.86
C TYR A 228 25.99 -37.93 6.33
N ILE A 229 26.21 -36.96 7.23
CA ILE A 229 25.15 -36.10 7.76
C ILE A 229 24.53 -35.25 6.64
N ILE A 230 25.36 -34.63 5.79
CA ILE A 230 24.87 -33.82 4.66
C ILE A 230 24.04 -34.66 3.71
N ASN A 231 24.51 -35.86 3.37
CA ASN A 231 23.82 -36.75 2.44
C ASN A 231 22.47 -37.25 3.01
N ASP A 232 22.42 -37.59 4.30
CA ASP A 232 21.15 -37.97 4.96
C ASP A 232 20.15 -36.81 4.96
N ILE A 233 20.61 -35.59 5.28
CA ILE A 233 19.76 -34.38 5.24
C ILE A 233 19.25 -34.13 3.82
N GLN A 234 20.11 -34.18 2.80
CA GLN A 234 19.71 -34.00 1.40
C GLN A 234 18.72 -35.07 0.96
N THR A 235 18.93 -36.33 1.35
CA THR A 235 18.01 -37.43 1.08
C THR A 235 16.66 -37.18 1.74
N PHE A 236 16.66 -36.77 3.02
CA PHE A 236 15.43 -36.43 3.73
C PHE A 236 14.68 -35.28 3.03
N LEU A 237 15.36 -34.18 2.69
CA LEU A 237 14.77 -33.03 1.99
C LEU A 237 14.13 -33.40 0.64
N ASN A 238 14.72 -34.35 -0.08
CA ASN A 238 14.23 -34.82 -1.37
C ASN A 238 13.15 -35.92 -1.26
N SER A 239 12.90 -36.46 -0.07
CA SER A 239 11.99 -37.60 0.16
C SER A 239 10.57 -37.22 0.55
N SER A 240 10.20 -35.93 0.51
CA SER A 240 8.88 -35.44 0.95
C SER A 240 7.70 -36.23 0.38
N LYS A 241 7.74 -36.57 -0.92
CA LYS A 241 6.69 -37.36 -1.58
C LYS A 241 6.53 -38.75 -0.97
N TRP A 242 7.64 -39.44 -0.68
CA TRP A 242 7.61 -40.77 -0.07
C TRP A 242 6.95 -40.77 1.30
N TYR A 243 7.22 -39.75 2.13
CA TYR A 243 6.59 -39.60 3.45
C TYR A 243 5.07 -39.41 3.35
N ILE A 244 4.63 -38.57 2.40
CA ILE A 244 3.21 -38.31 2.14
C ILE A 244 2.50 -39.59 1.67
N ASP A 245 3.08 -40.29 0.69
CA ASP A 245 2.51 -41.52 0.12
C ASP A 245 2.37 -42.64 1.16
N LYS A 246 3.25 -42.64 2.18
CA LYS A 246 3.21 -43.60 3.30
C LYS A 246 2.40 -43.13 4.50
N GLY A 247 1.88 -41.89 4.49
CA GLY A 247 1.14 -41.33 5.62
C GLY A 247 2.00 -41.11 6.88
N ILE A 248 3.32 -41.01 6.73
CA ILE A 248 4.26 -40.83 7.85
C ILE A 248 4.54 -39.32 8.02
N PRO A 249 4.52 -38.78 9.25
CA PRO A 249 4.87 -37.38 9.48
C PRO A 249 6.26 -37.03 8.93
N TYR A 250 6.33 -35.97 8.11
CA TYR A 250 7.57 -35.50 7.51
C TYR A 250 8.45 -34.75 8.52
N ARG A 251 9.14 -35.51 9.37
CA ARG A 251 10.04 -35.02 10.43
C ARG A 251 11.24 -35.95 10.57
N ARG A 252 12.42 -35.37 10.85
CA ARG A 252 13.68 -36.08 11.12
C ARG A 252 14.34 -35.46 12.34
N CYS A 253 14.81 -36.28 13.27
CA CYS A 253 15.48 -35.85 14.49
C CYS A 253 16.94 -36.32 14.46
N TYR A 254 17.87 -35.42 14.77
CA TYR A 254 19.30 -35.71 14.86
C TYR A 254 19.76 -35.56 16.32
N LEU A 255 20.46 -36.56 16.84
CA LEU A 255 21.05 -36.51 18.18
C LEU A 255 22.58 -36.42 18.07
N LEU A 256 23.12 -35.23 18.33
CA LEU A 256 24.56 -35.02 18.41
C LEU A 256 25.00 -35.09 19.89
N HIS A 257 25.79 -36.10 20.25
CA HIS A 257 26.25 -36.33 21.63
C HIS A 257 27.79 -36.37 21.72
N GLY A 258 28.32 -36.22 22.94
CA GLY A 258 29.75 -36.23 23.22
C GLY A 258 30.13 -35.27 24.36
N PRO A 259 31.42 -35.17 24.73
CA PRO A 259 31.89 -34.24 25.77
C PRO A 259 31.57 -32.76 25.46
N PRO A 260 31.49 -31.89 26.48
CA PRO A 260 31.38 -30.44 26.25
C PRO A 260 32.60 -29.92 25.47
N GLY A 261 32.42 -28.95 24.60
CA GLY A 261 33.50 -28.37 23.80
C GLY A 261 33.80 -29.07 22.46
N CYS A 262 33.23 -30.25 22.18
CA CYS A 262 33.46 -31.01 20.93
C CYS A 262 32.75 -30.45 19.68
N GLY A 263 32.47 -29.14 19.62
CA GLY A 263 31.95 -28.51 18.40
C GLY A 263 30.48 -28.79 18.05
N LYS A 264 29.70 -29.52 18.87
CA LYS A 264 28.30 -29.88 18.60
C LYS A 264 27.37 -28.70 18.24
N GLY A 265 27.56 -27.55 18.87
CA GLY A 265 26.78 -26.33 18.56
C GLY A 265 27.36 -25.50 17.40
N LYS A 266 28.45 -25.97 16.79
CA LYS A 266 29.10 -25.35 15.62
C LYS A 266 28.81 -26.13 14.33
N VAL A 267 28.60 -27.45 14.43
CA VAL A 267 28.04 -28.32 13.38
C VAL A 267 26.63 -27.85 13.07
#